data_AF-A0A821ZD00-F1
#
_entry.id   AF-A0A821ZD00-F1
#
_cell.length_a   1.000
_cell.length_b   1.000
_cell.length_c   1.000
_cell.angle_alpha   90.00
_cell.angle_beta   90.00
_cell.angle_gamma   90.00
#
_symmetry.space_group_name_H-M   'P 1'
#
loop_
_entity.id
_entity.type
_entity.pdbx_description
1 polymer ?
#
loop_
_entity_poly.entity_id
_entity_poly.type
_entity_poly.pdbx_seq_one_letter_code
_entity_poly.pdbx_strand_id
1 'polypeptide(L)'
;TEATPIGCIYDEEVDKAQLSQTALSIVASAQDASKYLCLSSLNRIRRLESFLLPKSCRFDIPTLYNHTINVERFLLYDKMRRNKRILIFATDDQLRVLFKAKHILMDSTSSSCPLFFEQVYALHGVKFEQSE
;
A
#
# COMPACT_ATOMS: atom_id res chain seq x y z
N THR A 1 13.93 23.63 -29.12
CA THR A 1 13.28 22.30 -29.23
C THR A 1 12.38 22.15 -28.03
N GLU A 2 11.09 22.29 -28.24
CA GLU A 2 10.05 22.26 -27.21
C GLU A 2 9.81 20.80 -26.80
N ALA A 3 9.85 20.51 -25.50
CA ALA A 3 9.66 19.15 -25.01
C ALA A 3 8.18 18.77 -25.08
N THR A 4 7.84 17.81 -25.93
CA THR A 4 6.49 17.22 -25.99
C THR A 4 6.20 16.47 -24.69
N PRO A 5 5.03 16.69 -24.05
CA PRO A 5 4.63 15.94 -22.87
C PRO A 5 4.50 14.45 -23.20
N ILE A 6 5.08 13.60 -22.37
CA ILE A 6 4.88 12.15 -22.45
C ILE A 6 3.44 11.86 -22.00
N GLY A 7 2.66 11.20 -22.86
CA GLY A 7 1.29 10.80 -22.56
C GLY A 7 1.20 9.94 -21.30
N CYS A 8 0.10 10.08 -20.57
CA CYS A 8 -0.18 9.32 -19.35
C CYS A 8 -0.17 7.82 -19.69
N ILE A 9 0.86 7.11 -19.20
CA ILE A 9 1.12 5.69 -19.51
C ILE A 9 -0.07 4.78 -19.13
N TYR A 10 -0.92 5.23 -18.21
CA TYR A 10 -1.97 4.39 -17.63
C TYR A 10 -3.14 4.11 -18.57
N ASP A 11 -3.53 5.03 -19.45
CA ASP A 11 -4.77 4.86 -20.22
C ASP A 11 -4.60 3.81 -21.34
N GLU A 12 -3.43 3.76 -21.98
CA GLU A 12 -3.16 2.79 -23.06
C GLU A 12 -2.92 1.35 -22.56
N GLU A 13 -2.49 1.18 -21.31
CA GLU A 13 -2.23 -0.14 -20.72
C GLU A 13 -3.51 -0.76 -20.14
N VAL A 14 -4.47 0.06 -19.71
CA VAL A 14 -5.79 -0.40 -19.23
C VAL A 14 -6.59 -1.03 -20.36
N ASP A 15 -6.56 -0.44 -21.56
CA ASP A 15 -7.26 -0.97 -22.73
C ASP A 15 -6.62 -2.26 -23.29
N LYS A 16 -5.32 -2.47 -23.03
CA LYS A 16 -4.58 -3.68 -23.43
C LYS A 16 -4.67 -4.81 -22.40
N ALA A 17 -5.11 -4.50 -21.19
CA ALA A 17 -5.25 -5.49 -20.12
C ALA A 17 -6.48 -6.37 -20.36
N GLN A 18 -6.26 -7.57 -20.92
CA GLN A 18 -7.29 -8.62 -20.96
C GLN A 18 -7.50 -9.19 -19.55
N LEU A 19 -8.29 -8.50 -18.74
CA LEU A 19 -8.69 -8.93 -17.41
C LEU A 19 -9.81 -9.97 -17.50
N SER A 20 -9.72 -11.03 -16.70
CA SER A 20 -10.75 -12.07 -16.66
C SER A 20 -12.09 -11.51 -16.16
N GLN A 21 -13.21 -12.07 -16.62
CA GLN A 21 -14.56 -11.65 -16.19
C GLN A 21 -14.74 -11.71 -14.66
N THR A 22 -13.99 -12.58 -13.98
CA THR A 22 -13.95 -12.67 -12.51
C THR A 22 -13.21 -11.48 -11.87
N ALA A 23 -12.14 -10.97 -12.50
CA ALA A 23 -11.45 -9.78 -12.01
C ALA A 23 -12.31 -8.52 -12.18
N LEU A 24 -13.05 -8.42 -13.28
CA LEU A 24 -13.97 -7.31 -13.55
C LEU A 24 -15.14 -7.24 -12.57
N SER A 25 -15.70 -8.39 -12.16
CA SER A 25 -16.82 -8.42 -11.20
C SER A 25 -16.42 -8.03 -9.77
N ILE A 26 -15.20 -8.38 -9.35
CA ILE A 26 -14.63 -7.98 -8.06
C ILE A 26 -14.38 -6.47 -8.02
N VAL A 27 -13.86 -5.90 -9.11
CA VAL A 27 -13.58 -4.46 -9.23
C VAL A 27 -14.89 -3.65 -9.26
N ALA A 28 -15.89 -4.10 -10.02
CA ALA A 28 -17.20 -3.43 -10.10
C ALA A 28 -17.94 -3.40 -8.74
N SER A 29 -17.80 -4.45 -7.93
CA SER A 29 -18.37 -4.51 -6.57
C SER A 29 -17.70 -3.54 -5.59
N ALA A 30 -16.44 -3.14 -5.83
CA ALA A 30 -15.64 -2.36 -4.89
C ALA A 30 -15.67 -0.85 -5.15
N GLN A 31 -16.14 -0.41 -6.33
CA GLN A 31 -15.90 0.94 -6.81
C GLN A 31 -16.83 2.02 -6.21
N ASP A 32 -18.03 1.69 -5.72
CA ASP A 32 -19.03 2.75 -5.44
C ASP A 32 -19.32 3.06 -3.96
N ALA A 33 -19.02 2.18 -3.00
CA ALA A 33 -19.37 2.40 -1.59
C ALA A 33 -18.18 2.77 -0.68
N SER A 34 -16.94 2.50 -1.08
CA SER A 34 -15.82 2.46 -0.11
C SER A 34 -15.05 3.78 0.05
N LYS A 35 -15.01 4.63 -0.98
CA LYS A 35 -14.15 5.84 -0.98
C LYS A 35 -14.58 6.92 0.01
N TYR A 36 -15.88 7.13 0.22
CA TYR A 36 -16.38 8.22 1.07
C TYR A 36 -16.78 7.77 2.49
N LEU A 37 -17.17 6.52 2.67
CA LEU A 37 -17.54 5.96 3.98
C LEU A 37 -16.33 5.68 4.87
N CYS A 38 -15.18 5.31 4.28
CA CYS A 38 -13.98 4.97 5.04
C CYS A 38 -13.30 6.22 5.64
N LEU A 39 -13.13 7.29 4.85
CA LEU A 39 -12.46 8.52 5.33
C LEU A 39 -13.30 9.26 6.38
N SER A 40 -14.61 9.36 6.20
CA SER A 40 -15.51 10.04 7.14
C SER A 40 -15.61 9.29 8.47
N SER A 41 -15.69 7.97 8.45
CA SER A 41 -15.71 7.13 9.66
C SER A 41 -14.37 7.12 10.40
N LEU A 42 -13.25 7.04 9.69
CA LEU A 42 -11.90 7.17 10.27
C LEU A 42 -11.68 8.56 10.90
N ASN A 43 -12.13 9.62 10.22
CA ASN A 43 -12.05 10.99 10.76
C ASN A 43 -13.01 11.23 11.93
N ARG A 44 -14.13 10.49 12.02
CA ARG A 44 -15.06 10.54 13.16
C ARG A 44 -14.49 9.84 14.39
N ILE A 45 -13.91 8.66 14.23
CA ILE A 45 -13.27 7.91 15.32
C ILE A 45 -12.03 8.67 15.84
N ARG A 46 -11.24 9.28 14.95
CA ARG A 46 -10.09 10.14 15.33
C ARG A 46 -10.47 11.37 16.16
N ARG A 47 -11.73 11.83 16.14
CA ARG A 47 -12.19 12.98 16.95
C ARG A 47 -12.56 12.60 18.39
N LEU A 48 -12.86 11.33 18.67
CA LEU A 48 -13.22 10.91 20.02
C LEU A 48 -11.99 10.67 20.93
N GLU A 49 -10.84 10.31 20.35
CA GLU A 49 -9.58 10.07 21.07
C GLU A 49 -8.40 10.61 20.24
N SER A 50 -8.35 11.93 20.03
CA SER A 50 -7.36 12.50 19.10
C SER A 50 -5.96 12.50 19.70
N PHE A 51 -5.22 11.41 19.49
CA PHE A 51 -3.76 11.46 19.47
C PHE A 51 -3.35 12.55 18.48
N LEU A 52 -2.44 13.43 18.90
CA LEU A 52 -1.95 14.51 18.04
C LEU A 52 -1.36 13.89 16.78
N LEU A 53 -1.95 14.20 15.62
CA LEU A 53 -1.43 13.74 14.35
C LEU A 53 0.02 14.26 14.20
N PRO A 54 0.94 13.45 13.66
CA PRO A 54 2.29 13.91 13.40
C PRO A 54 2.26 15.19 12.56
N LYS A 55 3.18 16.11 12.82
CA LYS A 55 3.31 17.37 12.04
C LYS A 55 4.32 17.27 10.90
N SER A 56 5.05 16.16 10.82
CA SER A 56 6.04 15.89 9.79
C SER A 56 6.30 14.38 9.66
N CYS A 57 7.10 13.95 8.68
CA CYS A 57 7.60 12.57 8.57
C CYS A 57 8.63 12.18 9.65
N ARG A 58 9.10 13.13 10.47
CA ARG A 58 10.06 12.92 11.58
C ARG A 58 9.32 12.62 12.87
N PHE A 59 8.73 11.43 12.94
CA PHE A 59 8.10 10.92 14.15
C PHE A 59 8.72 9.58 14.52
N ASP A 60 8.80 9.29 15.81
CA ASP A 60 9.23 7.98 16.27
C ASP A 60 8.13 6.96 16.03
N ILE A 61 8.50 5.79 15.51
CA ILE A 61 7.56 4.67 15.39
C ILE A 61 7.53 3.95 16.74
N PRO A 62 6.36 3.85 17.39
CA PRO A 62 6.25 3.09 18.63
C PRO A 62 6.77 1.66 18.46
N THR A 63 7.49 1.16 19.47
CA THR A 63 8.10 -0.18 19.44
C THR A 63 7.10 -1.31 19.23
N LEU A 64 5.83 -1.09 19.57
CA LEU A 64 4.72 -2.00 19.28
C LEU A 64 4.57 -2.32 17.79
N TYR A 65 4.91 -1.39 16.89
CA TYR A 65 4.84 -1.59 15.44
C TYR A 65 6.07 -2.24 14.83
N ASN A 66 7.11 -2.51 15.64
CA ASN A 66 8.29 -3.23 15.16
C ASN A 66 7.99 -4.72 14.96
N HIS A 67 6.95 -5.23 15.62
CA HIS A 67 6.58 -6.65 15.60
C HIS A 67 5.08 -6.83 15.30
N THR A 68 4.72 -8.00 14.81
CA THR A 68 3.33 -8.44 14.71
C THR A 68 2.79 -8.82 16.09
N ILE A 69 1.48 -9.10 16.18
CA ILE A 69 0.85 -9.64 17.40
C ILE A 69 1.50 -10.97 17.82
N ASN A 70 1.99 -11.74 16.84
CA ASN A 70 2.70 -13.00 17.05
C ASN A 70 4.21 -12.80 17.34
N VAL A 71 4.63 -11.56 17.65
CA VAL A 71 6.01 -11.20 18.00
C VAL A 71 7.01 -11.40 16.85
N GLU A 72 6.52 -11.53 15.62
CA GLU A 72 7.38 -11.63 14.44
C GLU A 72 7.89 -10.25 14.04
N ARG A 73 9.14 -10.15 13.62
CA ARG A 73 9.71 -8.90 13.10
C ARG A 73 8.87 -8.39 11.92
N PHE A 74 8.50 -7.12 11.97
CA PHE A 74 7.59 -6.51 10.99
C PHE A 74 8.13 -5.22 10.37
N LEU A 75 8.63 -4.27 11.17
CA LEU A 75 9.32 -3.10 10.62
C LEU A 75 10.73 -3.49 10.20
N LEU A 76 10.96 -3.64 8.89
CA LEU A 76 12.23 -4.11 8.32
C LEU A 76 13.19 -2.97 8.01
N TYR A 77 12.64 -1.83 7.61
CA TYR A 77 13.43 -0.70 7.15
C TYR A 77 12.74 0.60 7.52
N ASP A 78 13.51 1.49 8.12
CA ASP A 78 13.14 2.87 8.38
C ASP A 78 14.36 3.75 8.12
N LYS A 79 14.34 4.51 7.01
CA LYS A 79 15.39 5.49 6.74
C LYS A 79 14.83 6.81 6.22
N MET A 80 15.46 7.88 6.71
CA MET A 80 15.26 9.24 6.23
C MET A 80 16.37 9.62 5.23
N ARG A 81 16.01 10.13 4.06
CA ARG A 81 16.94 10.68 3.07
C ARG A 81 16.34 11.93 2.43
N ARG A 82 17.05 13.07 2.50
CA ARG A 82 16.63 14.35 1.91
C ARG A 82 15.18 14.74 2.27
N ASN A 83 14.83 14.65 3.56
CA ASN A 83 13.47 14.90 4.11
C ASN A 83 12.36 13.94 3.64
N LYS A 84 12.70 12.87 2.90
CA LYS A 84 11.77 11.80 2.56
C LYS A 84 12.07 10.57 3.42
N ARG A 85 11.03 9.94 3.95
CA ARG A 85 11.15 8.73 4.76
C ARG A 85 10.66 7.52 3.98
N ILE A 86 11.42 6.44 4.01
CA ILE A 86 11.02 5.15 3.47
C ILE A 86 10.82 4.21 4.65
N LEU A 87 9.62 3.65 4.72
CA LEU A 87 9.24 2.61 5.66
C LEU A 87 8.94 1.33 4.88
N ILE A 88 9.49 0.20 5.32
CA ILE A 88 9.15 -1.11 4.77
C ILE A 88 8.68 -1.99 5.91
N PHE A 89 7.45 -2.46 5.78
CA PHE A 89 6.83 -3.41 6.69
C PHE A 89 6.66 -4.75 5.97
N ALA A 90 7.26 -5.81 6.49
CA ALA A 90 6.94 -7.18 6.10
C ALA A 90 7.49 -8.16 7.14
N THR A 91 6.91 -9.36 7.22
CA THR A 91 7.49 -10.48 7.97
C THR A 91 8.48 -11.26 7.11
N ASP A 92 9.35 -12.04 7.75
CA ASP A 92 10.28 -12.92 7.03
C ASP A 92 9.55 -13.93 6.14
N ASP A 93 8.37 -14.42 6.57
CA ASP A 93 7.55 -15.31 5.77
C ASP A 93 6.96 -14.61 4.54
N GLN A 94 6.50 -13.37 4.67
CA GLN A 94 6.06 -12.58 3.52
C GLN A 94 7.21 -12.37 2.52
N LEU A 95 8.42 -12.09 3.00
CA LEU A 95 9.59 -12.00 2.13
C LEU A 95 9.91 -13.33 1.44
N ARG A 96 9.80 -14.46 2.13
CA ARG A 96 9.98 -15.79 1.53
C ARG A 96 8.94 -16.08 0.46
N VAL A 97 7.68 -15.70 0.69
CA VAL A 97 6.61 -15.81 -0.31
C VAL A 97 6.94 -14.95 -1.52
N LEU A 98 7.30 -13.68 -1.33
CA LEU A 98 7.69 -12.79 -2.44
C LEU A 98 8.91 -13.31 -3.20
N PHE A 99 9.91 -13.86 -2.51
CA PHE A 99 11.11 -14.44 -3.13
C PHE A 99 10.80 -15.67 -3.99
N LYS A 100 9.86 -16.52 -3.54
CA LYS A 100 9.44 -17.74 -4.26
C LYS A 100 8.36 -17.49 -5.30
N ALA A 101 7.69 -16.33 -5.26
CA ALA A 101 6.56 -16.04 -6.12
C ALA A 101 7.02 -15.94 -7.59
N LYS A 102 6.34 -16.69 -8.47
CA LYS A 102 6.55 -16.59 -9.91
C LYS A 102 6.08 -15.22 -10.45
N HIS A 103 5.05 -14.66 -9.84
CA HIS A 103 4.47 -13.38 -10.20
C HIS A 103 4.29 -12.54 -8.94
N ILE A 104 4.73 -11.28 -9.00
CA ILE A 104 4.53 -10.28 -7.95
C ILE A 104 3.52 -9.27 -8.49
N LEU A 105 2.42 -9.09 -7.77
CA LEU A 105 1.46 -8.04 -8.04
C LEU A 105 1.83 -6.82 -7.20
N MET A 106 1.76 -5.63 -7.80
CA MET A 106 2.05 -4.37 -7.13
C MET A 106 0.83 -3.48 -7.20
N ASP A 107 0.31 -3.09 -6.05
CA ASP A 107 -0.75 -2.09 -5.94
C ASP A 107 -0.16 -0.82 -5.31
N SER A 108 -0.44 0.33 -5.92
CA SER A 108 0.06 1.60 -5.44
C SER A 108 -1.09 2.58 -5.30
N THR A 109 -1.19 3.21 -4.14
CA THR A 109 -2.22 4.22 -3.89
C THR A 109 -1.56 5.56 -3.62
N SER A 110 -1.79 6.51 -4.52
CA SER A 110 -1.36 7.90 -4.36
C SER A 110 -2.48 8.77 -3.76
N SER A 111 -3.74 8.53 -4.12
CA SER A 111 -4.89 9.35 -3.70
C SER A 111 -5.24 9.28 -2.20
N SER A 112 -4.72 8.29 -1.48
CA SER A 112 -5.04 8.02 -0.07
C SER A 112 -3.79 7.85 0.81
N CYS A 113 -2.64 8.32 0.33
CA CYS A 113 -1.39 8.28 1.07
C CYS A 113 -1.41 9.23 2.28
N PRO A 114 -0.81 8.86 3.44
CA PRO A 114 -0.67 9.79 4.55
C PRO A 114 0.10 11.05 4.13
N LEU A 115 -0.28 12.20 4.69
CA LEU A 115 0.17 13.55 4.28
C LEU A 115 1.69 13.72 4.10
N PHE A 116 2.51 12.97 4.83
CA PHE A 116 3.97 13.09 4.83
C PHE A 116 4.70 12.08 3.94
N PHE A 117 3.94 11.24 3.22
CA PHE A 117 4.47 10.24 2.31
C PHE A 117 3.92 10.48 0.91
N GLU A 118 4.72 10.17 -0.10
CA GLU A 118 4.35 10.41 -1.50
C GLU A 118 3.47 9.28 -2.04
N GLN A 119 3.64 8.07 -1.53
CA GLN A 119 2.96 6.88 -2.01
C GLN A 119 2.95 5.76 -0.98
N VAL A 120 1.91 4.94 -1.02
CA VAL A 120 1.87 3.62 -0.37
C VAL A 120 1.93 2.55 -1.45
N TYR A 121 2.85 1.60 -1.29
CA TYR A 121 2.99 0.43 -2.16
C TYR A 121 2.68 -0.84 -1.37
N ALA A 122 1.87 -1.71 -1.96
CA ALA A 122 1.63 -3.06 -1.48
C ALA A 122 2.17 -4.06 -2.52
N LEU A 123 3.02 -4.98 -2.06
CA LEU A 123 3.54 -6.08 -2.88
C LEU A 123 2.84 -7.37 -2.45
N HIS A 124 2.29 -8.09 -3.42
CA HIS A 124 1.59 -9.35 -3.18
C HIS A 124 2.27 -10.48 -3.96
N GLY A 125 2.58 -11.56 -3.25
CA GLY A 125 2.99 -12.83 -3.83
C GLY A 125 1.92 -13.88 -3.56
N VAL A 126 1.68 -14.76 -4.53
CA VAL A 126 0.74 -15.88 -4.38
C VAL A 126 1.49 -17.12 -3.91
N LYS A 127 1.05 -17.69 -2.79
CA LYS A 127 1.50 -18.99 -2.29
C LYS A 127 0.50 -20.05 -2.75
N PHE A 128 0.94 -21.01 -3.56
CA PHE A 128 0.13 -22.18 -3.86
C PHE A 128 0.37 -23.22 -2.75
N GLU A 129 -0.68 -23.63 -2.06
CA GLU A 129 -0.60 -24.83 -1.23
C GLU A 129 -0.58 -26.03 -2.16
N GLN A 130 0.51 -26.79 -2.13
CA GLN A 130 0.51 -28.13 -2.70
C GLN A 130 -0.19 -29.01 -1.67
N SER A 131 -1.41 -29.43 -1.97
CA SER A 131 -2.07 -30.51 -1.28
C SER A 131 -1.27 -31.79 -1.52
N GLU A 132 -0.57 -32.26 -0.49
CA GLU A 132 -0.03 -33.63 -0.42
C GLU A 132 -1.14 -34.66 -0.24
#